data_AF-A0A212FM44-F1
#
_entry.id   AF-A0A212FM44-F1
#
_cell.length_a   1.000
_cell.length_b   1.000
_cell.length_c   1.000
_cell.angle_alpha   90.00
_cell.angle_beta   90.00
_cell.angle_gamma   90.00
#
_symmetry.space_group_name_H-M   'P 1'
#
loop_
_entity.id
_entity.type
_entity.pdbx_description
1 polymer ?
#
loop_
_entity_poly.entity_id
_entity_poly.type
_entity_poly.pdbx_seq_one_letter_code
_entity_poly.pdbx_strand_id
1 'polypeptide(L)'
;MDFMVRSAIESVKNSTTELQELEALAHALDAQKEMAERAFYIHQEATRNNHKTHDAEIAQYLEEEYIEDHAKIVRDLAGYTTDLKQFITANSGQDLSLALYLFDEYLQKTA
;
A
#
# COMPACT_ATOMS: atom_id res chain seq x y z
N MET A 1 38.70 -13.66 -13.50
CA MET A 1 37.45 -12.98 -13.10
C MET A 1 36.51 -14.06 -12.60
N ASP A 2 36.20 -14.08 -11.30
CA ASP A 2 35.31 -15.09 -10.72
C ASP A 2 33.84 -14.75 -10.96
N PHE A 3 33.23 -15.48 -11.88
CA PHE A 3 31.84 -15.31 -12.28
C PHE A 3 30.87 -15.76 -11.16
N MET A 4 31.26 -16.79 -10.40
CA MET A 4 30.46 -17.35 -9.31
C MET A 4 30.23 -16.34 -8.17
N VAL A 5 31.27 -15.57 -7.81
CA VAL A 5 31.19 -14.56 -6.75
C VAL A 5 30.23 -13.43 -7.13
N ARG A 6 30.20 -13.03 -8.40
CA ARG A 6 29.24 -12.01 -8.88
C ARG A 6 27.79 -12.50 -8.81
N SER A 7 27.53 -13.73 -9.25
CA SER A 7 26.17 -14.31 -9.23
C SER A 7 25.58 -14.45 -7.81
N ALA A 8 26.42 -14.79 -6.82
CA ALA A 8 25.98 -14.88 -5.43
C ALA A 8 25.65 -13.51 -4.82
N ILE A 9 26.43 -12.47 -5.15
CA ILE A 9 26.20 -11.10 -4.67
C ILE A 9 24.93 -10.50 -5.30
N GLU A 10 24.66 -10.78 -6.58
CA GLU A 10 23.44 -10.34 -7.26
C GLU A 10 22.19 -11.03 -6.69
N SER A 11 22.25 -12.34 -6.41
CA SER A 11 21.13 -13.07 -5.80
C SER A 11 20.74 -12.53 -4.41
N VAL A 12 21.73 -12.17 -3.58
CA VAL A 12 21.48 -11.56 -2.25
C VAL A 12 20.92 -10.14 -2.38
N LYS A 13 21.40 -9.34 -3.34
CA LYS A 13 20.85 -8.00 -3.57
C LYS A 13 19.40 -8.05 -4.05
N ASN A 14 19.09 -8.95 -4.98
CA ASN A 14 17.74 -9.09 -5.52
C ASN A 14 16.76 -9.46 -4.40
N SER A 15 17.08 -10.47 -3.59
CA SER A 15 16.25 -10.86 -2.46
C SER A 15 16.05 -9.76 -1.40
N THR A 16 17.02 -8.85 -1.22
CA THR A 16 16.81 -7.66 -0.36
C THR A 16 15.87 -6.62 -0.96
N THR A 17 15.93 -6.36 -2.27
CA THR A 17 15.00 -5.44 -2.95
C THR A 17 13.57 -5.98 -2.97
N GLU A 18 13.39 -7.29 -3.18
CA GLU A 18 12.08 -7.95 -3.22
C GLU A 18 11.35 -7.85 -1.86
N LEU A 19 12.09 -7.93 -0.75
CA LEU A 19 11.55 -7.71 0.59
C LEU A 19 11.22 -6.23 0.85
N GLN A 20 12.02 -5.31 0.32
CA GLN A 20 11.79 -3.87 0.47
C GLN A 20 10.52 -3.40 -0.23
N GLU A 21 10.14 -3.97 -1.36
CA GLU A 21 8.94 -3.59 -2.11
C GLU A 21 7.66 -3.99 -1.37
N LEU A 22 7.62 -5.18 -0.78
CA LEU A 22 6.50 -5.59 0.08
C LEU A 22 6.42 -4.72 1.33
N GLU A 23 7.55 -4.43 1.98
CA GLU A 23 7.60 -3.53 3.14
C GLU A 23 7.11 -2.12 2.80
N ALA A 24 7.49 -1.59 1.63
CA ALA A 24 7.04 -0.28 1.17
C ALA A 24 5.52 -0.23 0.97
N LEU A 25 4.92 -1.24 0.33
CA LEU A 25 3.47 -1.32 0.18
C LEU A 25 2.74 -1.50 1.51
N ALA A 26 3.28 -2.30 2.43
CA ALA A 26 2.72 -2.48 3.75
C ALA A 26 2.72 -1.15 4.54
N HIS A 27 3.85 -0.43 4.51
CA HIS A 27 3.96 0.88 5.16
C HIS A 27 3.02 1.91 4.52
N ALA A 28 2.87 1.92 3.20
CA ALA A 28 1.93 2.79 2.50
C ALA A 28 0.47 2.48 2.90
N LEU A 29 0.11 1.19 3.01
CA LEU A 29 -1.21 0.75 3.44
C LEU A 29 -1.52 1.19 4.87
N ASP A 30 -0.58 1.04 5.79
CA ASP A 30 -0.76 1.44 7.18
C ASP A 30 -0.89 2.97 7.33
N ALA A 31 -0.07 3.73 6.60
CA ALA A 31 -0.20 5.20 6.57
C ALA A 31 -1.57 5.66 6.04
N GLN A 32 -2.09 5.02 4.98
CA GLN A 32 -3.40 5.35 4.43
C GLN A 32 -4.54 5.01 5.40
N LYS A 33 -4.44 3.90 6.13
CA LYS A 33 -5.40 3.57 7.20
C LYS A 33 -5.36 4.60 8.33
N GLU A 34 -4.16 5.01 8.77
CA GLU A 34 -4.01 6.03 9.81
C GLU A 34 -4.64 7.38 9.37
N MET A 35 -4.47 7.77 8.10
CA MET A 35 -5.11 8.97 7.55
C MET A 35 -6.64 8.84 7.51
N ALA A 36 -7.15 7.68 7.10
CA ALA A 36 -8.59 7.41 7.07
C ALA A 36 -9.21 7.43 8.49
N GLU A 37 -8.54 6.83 9.48
CA GLU A 37 -8.97 6.85 10.88
C GLU A 37 -8.98 8.28 11.44
N ARG A 38 -7.98 9.10 11.08
CA ARG A 38 -7.97 10.52 11.45
C ARG A 38 -9.12 11.30 10.80
N ALA A 39 -9.45 11.03 9.55
CA ALA A 39 -10.59 11.65 8.88
C ALA A 39 -11.91 11.29 9.61
N PHE A 40 -12.08 10.03 10.00
CA PHE A 40 -13.23 9.60 10.81
C PHE A 40 -13.27 10.25 12.19
N TYR A 41 -12.12 10.44 12.83
CA TYR A 41 -12.05 11.14 14.11
C TYR A 41 -12.55 12.59 14.00
N ILE A 42 -12.10 13.32 12.98
CA ILE A 42 -12.52 14.71 12.74
C ILE A 42 -14.01 14.76 12.37
N HIS A 43 -14.47 13.85 11.51
CA HIS A 43 -15.88 13.74 11.13
C HIS A 43 -16.78 13.49 12.35
N GLN A 44 -16.39 12.57 13.24
CA GLN A 44 -17.12 12.29 14.48
C GLN A 44 -17.13 13.50 15.42
N GLU A 45 -16.03 14.27 15.46
CA GLU A 45 -15.94 15.49 16.26
C GLU A 45 -16.87 16.60 15.73
N ALA A 46 -16.92 16.77 14.41
CA ALA A 46 -17.76 17.77 13.74
C ALA A 46 -19.27 17.45 13.82
N THR A 47 -19.64 16.17 13.88
CA THR A 47 -21.05 15.74 13.83
C THR A 47 -21.63 15.31 15.17
N ARG A 48 -20.89 14.55 15.98
CA ARG A 48 -21.45 13.74 17.09
C ARG A 48 -20.92 14.10 18.47
N ASN A 49 -19.62 14.36 18.62
CA ASN A 49 -19.02 14.49 19.95
C ASN A 49 -19.28 15.85 20.60
N ASN A 50 -19.47 16.92 19.80
CA ASN A 50 -19.72 18.25 20.34
C ASN A 50 -21.19 18.67 20.14
N HIS A 51 -21.95 18.68 21.23
CA HIS A 51 -23.37 19.07 21.21
C HIS A 51 -23.60 20.57 20.87
N LYS A 52 -22.54 21.40 20.87
CA LYS A 52 -22.61 22.84 20.57
C LYS A 52 -22.08 23.22 19.19
N THR A 53 -21.28 22.38 18.55
CA THR A 53 -20.73 22.63 17.22
C THR A 53 -21.05 21.45 16.33
N HIS A 54 -22.17 21.54 15.64
CA HIS A 54 -22.54 20.60 14.59
C HIS A 54 -22.24 21.26 13.25
N ASP A 55 -21.09 20.94 12.68
CA ASP A 55 -20.63 21.50 11.41
C ASP A 55 -20.83 20.49 10.29
N ALA A 56 -21.97 20.62 9.61
CA ALA A 56 -22.35 19.73 8.52
C ALA A 56 -21.54 19.99 7.24
N GLU A 57 -20.93 21.17 7.08
CA GLU A 57 -20.15 21.50 5.89
C GLU A 57 -18.80 20.77 5.93
N ILE A 58 -18.11 20.82 7.07
CA ILE A 58 -16.87 20.06 7.27
C ILE A 58 -17.12 18.55 7.17
N ALA A 59 -18.25 18.07 7.70
CA ALA A 59 -18.61 16.66 7.61
C ALA A 59 -18.80 16.21 6.15
N GLN A 60 -19.56 16.98 5.36
CA GLN A 60 -19.79 16.69 3.94
C GLN A 60 -18.47 16.75 3.14
N TYR A 61 -17.64 17.76 3.39
CA TYR A 61 -16.34 17.90 2.72
C TYR A 61 -15.42 16.70 3.00
N LEU A 62 -15.39 16.21 4.25
CA LEU A 62 -14.62 15.01 4.60
C LEU A 62 -15.18 13.75 3.93
N GLU A 63 -16.50 13.64 3.81
CA GLU A 63 -17.14 12.51 3.13
C GLU A 63 -16.77 12.46 1.64
N GLU A 64 -17.00 13.55 0.91
CA GLU A 64 -16.82 13.61 -0.53
C GLU A 64 -15.34 13.60 -0.95
N GLU A 65 -14.48 14.38 -0.28
CA GLU A 65 -13.11 14.62 -0.77
C GLU A 65 -12.06 13.68 -0.15
N TYR A 66 -12.38 13.00 0.97
CA TYR A 66 -11.40 12.18 1.69
C TYR A 66 -11.87 10.74 1.89
N ILE A 67 -13.03 10.55 2.52
CA ILE A 67 -13.47 9.22 2.97
C ILE A 67 -13.69 8.28 1.78
N GLU A 68 -14.33 8.75 0.71
CA GLU A 68 -14.58 7.95 -0.49
C GLU A 68 -13.28 7.49 -1.16
N ASP A 69 -12.29 8.38 -1.26
CA ASP A 69 -11.03 8.09 -1.93
C ASP A 69 -10.09 7.24 -1.08
N HIS A 70 -10.04 7.49 0.24
CA HIS A 70 -9.29 6.62 1.15
C HIS A 70 -9.79 5.17 1.11
N ALA A 71 -11.11 4.95 0.99
CA ALA A 71 -11.65 3.60 0.87
C ALA A 71 -11.16 2.87 -0.40
N LYS A 72 -11.11 3.57 -1.53
CA LYS A 72 -10.58 3.03 -2.80
C LYS A 72 -9.07 2.74 -2.68
N ILE A 73 -8.29 3.72 -2.23
CA ILE A 73 -6.83 3.60 -2.11
C ILE A 73 -6.44 2.45 -1.17
N VAL A 74 -7.09 2.35 0.00
CA VAL A 74 -6.83 1.25 0.95
C VAL A 74 -7.17 -0.10 0.32
N ARG A 75 -8.26 -0.18 -0.48
CA ARG A 75 -8.64 -1.42 -1.17
C ARG A 75 -7.64 -1.81 -2.25
N ASP A 76 -7.09 -0.86 -2.98
CA ASP A 76 -6.11 -1.11 -4.03
C ASP A 76 -4.77 -1.54 -3.44
N LEU A 77 -4.25 -0.81 -2.44
CA LEU A 77 -3.02 -1.19 -1.71
C LEU A 77 -3.14 -2.55 -1.02
N ALA A 78 -4.30 -2.86 -0.45
CA ALA A 78 -4.56 -4.18 0.13
C ALA A 78 -4.58 -5.29 -0.94
N GLY A 79 -5.04 -4.98 -2.15
CA GLY A 79 -4.97 -5.89 -3.30
C GLY A 79 -3.52 -6.16 -3.70
N TYR A 80 -2.76 -5.10 -3.94
CA TYR A 80 -1.34 -5.16 -4.32
C TYR A 80 -0.48 -5.93 -3.31
N THR A 81 -0.67 -5.70 -2.01
CA THR A 81 0.05 -6.45 -0.96
C THR A 81 -0.32 -7.93 -0.94
N THR A 82 -1.57 -8.27 -1.26
CA THR A 82 -2.02 -9.67 -1.35
C THR A 82 -1.40 -10.36 -2.57
N ASP A 83 -1.37 -9.69 -3.71
CA ASP A 83 -0.77 -10.19 -4.95
C ASP A 83 0.74 -10.44 -4.78
N LEU A 84 1.47 -9.47 -4.20
CA LEU A 84 2.91 -9.65 -3.91
C LEU A 84 3.17 -10.79 -2.93
N LYS A 85 2.36 -10.91 -1.87
CA LYS A 85 2.46 -12.03 -0.94
C LYS A 85 2.22 -13.38 -1.63
N GLN A 86 1.31 -13.42 -2.60
CA GLN A 86 1.07 -14.61 -3.40
C GLN A 86 2.28 -14.95 -4.28
N PHE A 87 2.95 -13.96 -4.89
CA PHE A 87 4.16 -14.20 -5.70
C PHE A 87 5.34 -14.73 -4.87
N ILE A 88 5.50 -14.27 -3.63
CA ILE A 88 6.55 -14.75 -2.72
C ILE A 88 6.29 -16.20 -2.29
N THR A 89 5.02 -16.55 -2.04
CA THR A 89 4.63 -17.87 -1.52
C THR A 89 4.45 -18.91 -2.63
N ALA A 90 4.10 -18.50 -3.85
CA ALA A 90 4.02 -19.37 -5.01
C ALA A 90 5.41 -19.86 -5.44
N ASN A 91 5.52 -21.14 -5.77
CA ASN A 91 6.75 -21.77 -6.29
C ASN A 91 8.03 -21.48 -5.47
N SER A 92 7.90 -21.30 -4.14
CA SER A 92 9.03 -21.00 -3.25
C SER A 92 9.86 -19.76 -3.64
N GLY A 93 9.23 -18.78 -4.31
CA GLY A 93 9.89 -17.52 -4.69
C GLY A 93 10.85 -17.62 -5.89
N GLN A 94 10.84 -18.74 -6.64
CA GLN A 94 11.71 -18.90 -7.81
C GLN A 94 11.47 -17.86 -8.91
N ASP A 95 10.22 -17.40 -9.05
CA ASP A 95 9.80 -16.45 -10.09
C ASP A 95 9.60 -15.03 -9.56
N LEU A 96 10.03 -14.74 -8.32
CA LEU A 96 9.71 -13.48 -7.62
C LEU A 96 10.22 -12.24 -8.36
N SER A 97 11.49 -12.24 -8.76
CA SER A 97 12.08 -11.14 -9.56
C SER A 97 11.34 -10.84 -10.86
N LEU A 98 10.85 -11.88 -11.58
CA LEU A 98 10.06 -11.69 -12.79
C LEU A 98 8.66 -11.18 -12.48
N ALA A 99 8.03 -11.72 -11.43
CA ALA A 99 6.72 -11.30 -10.99
C ALA A 99 6.72 -9.82 -10.57
N LEU A 100 7.77 -9.36 -9.90
CA LEU A 100 7.93 -7.97 -9.49
C LEU A 100 8.15 -7.04 -10.67
N TYR A 101 8.97 -7.44 -11.64
CA TYR A 101 9.12 -6.67 -12.89
C TYR A 101 7.79 -6.52 -13.63
N LEU A 102 7.02 -7.61 -13.77
CA LEU A 102 5.70 -7.57 -14.40
C LEU A 102 4.68 -6.76 -13.58
N PHE A 103 4.79 -6.81 -12.25
CA PHE A 103 3.95 -6.05 -11.35
C PHE A 103 4.24 -4.55 -11.43
N ASP A 104 5.50 -4.14 -11.53
CA ASP A 104 5.89 -2.75 -11.76
C ASP A 104 5.37 -2.23 -13.11
N GLU A 105 5.53 -3.02 -14.18
CA GLU A 105 4.97 -2.72 -15.50
C GLU A 105 3.44 -2.63 -15.51
N TYR A 106 2.77 -3.40 -14.65
CA TYR A 106 1.33 -3.30 -14.45
C TYR A 106 0.97 -1.98 -13.75
N LEU A 107 1.67 -1.65 -12.65
CA LEU A 107 1.45 -0.40 -11.92
C LEU A 107 1.65 0.84 -12.80
N GLN A 108 2.69 0.85 -13.64
CA GLN A 108 2.95 1.96 -14.58
C GLN A 108 1.84 2.18 -15.62
N LYS A 109 1.01 1.15 -15.88
CA LYS A 109 -0.12 1.25 -16.83
C LYS A 109 -1.44 1.59 -16.16
N THR A 110 -1.57 1.27 -14.88
CA THR A 110 -2.79 1.53 -14.10
C THR A 110 -2.74 2.84 -13.33
N ALA A 111 -1.55 3.38 -13.08
CA ALA A 111 -1.34 4.74 -12.58
C ALA A 111 -1.58 5.79 -13.68
#